data_AF-A0A2V7WSI5-F1
#
_entry.id   AF-A0A2V7WSI5-F1
#
_cell.length_a   1.000
_cell.length_b   1.000
_cell.length_c   1.000
_cell.angle_alpha   90.00
_cell.angle_beta   90.00
_cell.angle_gamma   90.00
#
_symmetry.space_group_name_H-M   'P 1'
#
loop_
_entity.id
_entity.type
_entity.pdbx_description
1 polymer ?
#
loop_
_entity_poly.entity_id
_entity_poly.type
_entity_poly.pdbx_seq_one_letter_code
_entity_poly.pdbx_strand_id
1 'polypeptide(L)'
;YYDPHAPYEPPGDLAERFRAAPYDGEIAFVDLQLGRLLRGLEEKGALVRTIVLATADHGESLGEHGEGTHGLFVYDATLRVPWIVAGPGIAAGRVPDTVARGIDVLPTLLDYSGLPIPPAIEGRSLRPALEGREMSDAPSYAETLYPEREFGWAPLHALRTARLKLIEAPRPELYDLAADAKETTNRLGEQGAQAEELRRKLALALSRPPPAAAAQVDGETAERLEALGYVAGGRAQPSSGATARDPKDGVRLLPRINRGMSLARTDPATAVRDLTSVLADDPGLLMARRTIAVAYEAAGQHARAIEVLRGLEKEGQLTVEDAIVLGDNLRFANRLPEAVEVLRRTARENPRFPQPWLSLAEVHIKQGQNAEAAAAYQHVLTLVPDHIEALRGLGDLALLEGRLDAAASRYGRILEIDPADAGAMTKIGVLRMRAGRADEAIALFRKAVDREPANAEGLLYLAGALSSTGHPADAMPYFERALAAGPRTTMALNGLGLTKLALGDRTGAEAALRESLRLDPQQPDVARTLAEIRGGPS
;
A
#
# COMPACT_ATOMS: atom_id res chain seq x y z
N TYR A 1 -15.47 -6.01 -7.60
CA TYR A 1 -14.40 -6.44 -8.50
C TYR A 1 -14.81 -6.15 -9.92
N TYR A 2 -14.14 -5.24 -10.62
CA TYR A 2 -14.43 -4.91 -12.03
C TYR A 2 -13.17 -5.00 -12.91
N ASP A 3 -12.13 -5.65 -12.41
CA ASP A 3 -10.83 -5.73 -13.06
C ASP A 3 -10.19 -7.10 -12.75
N PRO A 4 -9.77 -7.88 -13.76
CA PRO A 4 -9.04 -9.12 -13.54
C PRO A 4 -7.68 -8.85 -12.91
N HIS A 5 -7.34 -9.55 -11.83
CA HIS A 5 -6.08 -9.31 -11.11
C HIS A 5 -5.58 -10.59 -10.41
N ALA A 6 -4.26 -10.76 -10.35
CA ALA A 6 -3.68 -11.87 -9.60
C ALA A 6 -3.74 -11.57 -8.08
N PRO A 7 -4.05 -12.57 -7.21
CA PRO A 7 -4.49 -13.93 -7.56
C PRO A 7 -5.91 -13.94 -8.12
N TYR A 8 -6.12 -14.70 -9.20
CA TYR A 8 -7.39 -14.74 -9.90
C TYR A 8 -8.43 -15.57 -9.14
N GLU A 9 -9.51 -14.94 -8.74
CA GLU A 9 -10.59 -15.51 -7.93
C GLU A 9 -11.96 -15.19 -8.56
N PRO A 10 -12.27 -15.77 -9.75
CA PRO A 10 -13.54 -15.51 -10.41
C PRO A 10 -14.74 -15.92 -9.53
N PRO A 11 -15.83 -15.14 -9.52
CA PRO A 11 -16.94 -15.38 -8.60
C PRO A 11 -17.88 -16.50 -9.06
N GLY A 12 -18.51 -17.16 -8.09
CA GLY A 12 -19.65 -18.06 -8.34
C GLY A 12 -19.31 -19.28 -9.20
N ASP A 13 -20.18 -19.58 -10.15
CA ASP A 13 -20.03 -20.72 -11.07
C ASP A 13 -18.83 -20.57 -12.03
N LEU A 14 -18.33 -19.34 -12.23
CA LEU A 14 -17.14 -19.08 -13.04
C LEU A 14 -15.89 -19.69 -12.40
N ALA A 15 -15.78 -19.74 -11.07
CA ALA A 15 -14.68 -20.44 -10.38
C ALA A 15 -14.63 -21.93 -10.74
N GLU A 16 -15.78 -22.57 -10.82
CA GLU A 16 -15.86 -23.99 -11.13
C GLU A 16 -15.62 -24.23 -12.62
N ARG A 17 -16.23 -23.42 -13.48
CA ARG A 17 -16.13 -23.53 -14.93
C ARG A 17 -14.72 -23.24 -15.45
N PHE A 18 -14.04 -22.26 -14.85
CA PHE A 18 -12.70 -21.81 -15.25
C PHE A 18 -11.62 -22.25 -14.26
N ARG A 19 -11.83 -23.36 -13.55
CA ARG A 19 -10.87 -23.88 -12.55
C ARG A 19 -9.44 -24.05 -13.09
N ALA A 20 -9.29 -24.38 -14.38
CA ALA A 20 -7.99 -24.56 -15.04
C ALA A 20 -7.40 -23.27 -15.63
N ALA A 21 -8.19 -22.19 -15.70
CA ALA A 21 -7.80 -20.92 -16.29
C ALA A 21 -8.54 -19.77 -15.57
N PRO A 22 -8.22 -19.51 -14.29
CA PRO A 22 -9.02 -18.60 -13.46
C PRO A 22 -9.01 -17.15 -13.99
N TYR A 23 -7.94 -16.73 -14.69
CA TYR A 23 -7.90 -15.46 -15.42
C TYR A 23 -9.05 -15.34 -16.45
N ASP A 24 -9.27 -16.37 -17.26
CA ASP A 24 -10.38 -16.40 -18.23
C ASP A 24 -11.75 -16.33 -17.52
N GLY A 25 -11.83 -16.85 -16.30
CA GLY A 25 -13.01 -16.73 -15.45
C GLY A 25 -13.29 -15.29 -15.02
N GLU A 26 -12.25 -14.53 -14.68
CA GLU A 26 -12.39 -13.10 -14.35
C GLU A 26 -12.73 -12.27 -15.58
N ILE A 27 -12.11 -12.57 -16.73
CA ILE A 27 -12.48 -11.97 -18.03
C ILE A 27 -13.94 -12.25 -18.38
N ALA A 28 -14.40 -13.50 -18.20
CA ALA A 28 -15.79 -13.88 -18.41
C ALA A 28 -16.73 -13.12 -17.46
N PHE A 29 -16.31 -12.88 -16.21
CA PHE A 29 -17.09 -12.06 -15.29
C PHE A 29 -17.22 -10.61 -15.78
N VAL A 30 -16.14 -10.00 -16.25
CA VAL A 30 -16.14 -8.65 -16.85
C VAL A 30 -17.06 -8.60 -18.07
N ASP A 31 -16.97 -9.58 -18.97
CA ASP A 31 -17.85 -9.70 -20.15
C ASP A 31 -19.34 -9.76 -19.75
N LEU A 32 -19.69 -10.52 -18.71
CA LEU A 32 -21.07 -10.56 -18.19
C LEU A 32 -21.55 -9.18 -17.69
N GLN A 33 -20.68 -8.39 -17.06
CA GLN A 33 -21.02 -7.05 -16.61
C GLN A 33 -21.16 -6.06 -17.78
N LEU A 34 -20.30 -6.15 -18.79
CA LEU A 34 -20.45 -5.39 -20.04
C LEU A 34 -21.77 -5.76 -20.72
N GLY A 35 -22.10 -7.04 -20.82
CA GLY A 35 -23.37 -7.51 -21.37
C GLY A 35 -24.58 -6.97 -20.60
N ARG A 36 -24.50 -6.84 -19.27
CA ARG A 36 -25.55 -6.21 -18.45
C ARG A 36 -25.75 -4.74 -18.82
N LEU A 37 -24.66 -3.98 -19.00
CA LEU A 37 -24.72 -2.58 -19.42
C LEU A 37 -25.36 -2.46 -20.81
N LEU A 38 -24.91 -3.27 -21.77
CA LEU A 38 -25.40 -3.25 -23.15
C LEU A 38 -26.89 -3.62 -23.24
N ARG A 39 -27.35 -4.64 -22.51
CA ARG A 39 -28.78 -4.98 -22.41
C ARG A 39 -29.60 -3.82 -21.85
N GLY A 40 -29.11 -3.15 -20.81
CA GLY A 40 -29.79 -1.97 -20.26
C GLY A 40 -29.90 -0.80 -21.24
N LEU A 41 -28.93 -0.64 -22.16
CA LEU A 41 -29.02 0.33 -23.26
C LEU A 41 -30.01 -0.12 -24.33
N GLU A 42 -30.07 -1.41 -24.63
CA GLU A 42 -31.01 -2.00 -25.59
C GLU A 42 -32.46 -1.86 -25.11
N GLU A 43 -32.76 -2.23 -23.87
CA GLU A 43 -34.09 -2.11 -23.24
C GLU A 43 -34.62 -0.66 -23.25
N LYS A 44 -33.72 0.32 -23.17
CA LYS A 44 -34.05 1.76 -23.23
C LYS A 44 -34.13 2.30 -24.68
N GLY A 45 -33.92 1.46 -25.69
CA GLY A 45 -33.83 1.88 -27.09
C GLY A 45 -32.66 2.84 -27.36
N ALA A 46 -31.66 2.88 -26.48
CA ALA A 46 -30.51 3.78 -26.59
C ALA A 46 -29.36 3.16 -27.38
N LEU A 47 -29.23 1.82 -27.38
CA LEU A 47 -28.11 1.13 -28.02
C LEU A 47 -27.98 1.47 -29.53
N VAL A 48 -29.10 1.67 -30.23
CA VAL A 48 -29.16 2.02 -31.66
C VAL A 48 -28.55 3.39 -32.01
N ARG A 49 -28.21 4.21 -31.00
CA ARG A 49 -27.55 5.51 -31.16
C ARG A 49 -26.27 5.62 -30.33
N THR A 50 -25.74 4.50 -29.85
CA THR A 50 -24.56 4.44 -28.99
C THR A 50 -23.42 3.76 -29.72
N ILE A 51 -22.25 4.40 -29.73
CA ILE A 51 -20.99 3.77 -30.11
C ILE A 51 -20.36 3.22 -28.85
N VAL A 52 -19.95 1.95 -28.91
CA VAL A 52 -19.28 1.24 -27.82
C VAL A 52 -17.87 0.93 -28.29
N LEU A 53 -16.88 1.36 -27.53
CA LEU A 53 -15.48 0.98 -27.71
C LEU A 53 -15.02 0.24 -26.45
N ALA A 54 -14.56 -0.98 -26.62
CA ALA A 54 -13.96 -1.81 -25.58
C ALA A 54 -12.46 -1.92 -25.81
N THR A 55 -11.68 -1.59 -24.78
CA THR A 55 -10.22 -1.64 -24.78
C THR A 55 -9.71 -2.00 -23.39
N ALA A 56 -8.43 -2.36 -23.29
CA ALA A 56 -7.69 -2.44 -22.04
C ALA A 56 -6.49 -1.49 -22.09
N ASP A 57 -5.89 -1.21 -20.93
CA ASP A 57 -4.62 -0.49 -20.81
C ASP A 57 -3.42 -1.42 -20.99
N HIS A 58 -3.51 -2.67 -20.52
CA HIS A 58 -2.58 -3.76 -20.81
C HIS A 58 -3.27 -5.13 -20.89
N GLY A 59 -2.54 -6.11 -21.40
CA GLY A 59 -2.86 -7.54 -21.37
C GLY A 59 -2.16 -8.25 -20.22
N GLU A 60 -2.23 -9.58 -20.22
CA GLU A 60 -1.62 -10.44 -19.21
C GLU A 60 -0.74 -11.49 -19.88
N SER A 61 0.53 -11.61 -19.49
CA SER A 61 1.48 -12.46 -20.20
C SER A 61 1.22 -13.95 -20.00
N LEU A 62 0.66 -14.35 -18.84
CA LEU A 62 0.28 -15.74 -18.53
C LEU A 62 1.41 -16.77 -18.75
N GLY A 63 2.67 -16.34 -18.56
CA GLY A 63 3.87 -17.16 -18.73
C GLY A 63 4.60 -16.96 -20.05
N GLU A 64 4.05 -16.19 -21.01
CA GLU A 64 4.77 -15.83 -22.24
C GLU A 64 6.05 -15.05 -21.89
N HIS A 65 7.14 -15.38 -22.59
CA HIS A 65 8.49 -14.86 -22.31
C HIS A 65 8.98 -15.05 -20.85
N GLY A 66 8.36 -15.97 -20.10
CA GLY A 66 8.68 -16.25 -18.69
C GLY A 66 8.05 -15.27 -17.69
N GLU A 67 7.27 -14.30 -18.15
CA GLU A 67 6.55 -13.37 -17.28
C GLU A 67 5.19 -13.95 -16.92
N GLY A 68 4.92 -14.14 -15.63
CA GLY A 68 3.65 -14.71 -15.16
C GLY A 68 2.48 -13.73 -15.24
N THR A 69 2.75 -12.44 -15.10
CA THR A 69 1.76 -11.36 -15.15
C THR A 69 2.14 -10.31 -16.20
N HIS A 70 2.38 -9.06 -15.80
CA HIS A 70 2.70 -7.93 -16.66
C HIS A 70 3.62 -6.93 -15.94
N GLY A 71 4.21 -6.03 -16.70
CA GLY A 71 5.00 -4.89 -16.22
C GLY A 71 6.51 -5.03 -16.42
N LEU A 72 7.07 -6.24 -16.49
CA LEU A 72 8.50 -6.45 -16.72
C LEU A 72 8.89 -6.28 -18.20
N PHE A 73 8.02 -6.70 -19.12
CA PHE A 73 8.30 -6.67 -20.55
C PHE A 73 7.31 -5.82 -21.36
N VAL A 74 7.67 -5.62 -22.63
CA VAL A 74 6.90 -4.85 -23.63
C VAL A 74 6.55 -5.73 -24.84
N TYR A 75 6.30 -7.02 -24.62
CA TYR A 75 5.81 -7.95 -25.64
C TYR A 75 4.32 -7.74 -25.92
N ASP A 76 3.83 -8.16 -27.08
CA ASP A 76 2.43 -8.06 -27.49
C ASP A 76 1.53 -8.92 -26.59
N ALA A 77 2.08 -9.90 -25.86
CA ALA A 77 1.38 -10.59 -24.78
C ALA A 77 0.75 -9.62 -23.76
N THR A 78 1.39 -8.48 -23.49
CA THR A 78 0.88 -7.42 -22.59
C THR A 78 0.47 -6.14 -23.33
N LEU A 79 0.94 -5.91 -24.56
CA LEU A 79 0.64 -4.66 -25.29
C LEU A 79 -0.45 -4.79 -26.35
N ARG A 80 -0.75 -6.00 -26.83
CA ARG A 80 -1.79 -6.23 -27.84
C ARG A 80 -3.13 -6.44 -27.16
N VAL A 81 -3.68 -5.33 -26.68
CA VAL A 81 -4.98 -5.27 -26.03
C VAL A 81 -6.14 -5.25 -27.05
N PRO A 82 -7.37 -5.61 -26.63
CA PRO A 82 -8.55 -5.38 -27.43
C PRO A 82 -8.67 -3.91 -27.84
N TRP A 83 -9.07 -3.66 -29.08
CA TRP A 83 -9.53 -2.36 -29.55
C TRP A 83 -10.76 -2.62 -30.42
N ILE A 84 -11.88 -2.89 -29.76
CA ILE A 84 -13.11 -3.37 -30.40
C ILE A 84 -14.10 -2.23 -30.38
N VAL A 85 -14.62 -1.85 -31.55
CA VAL A 85 -15.64 -0.81 -31.66
C VAL A 85 -16.86 -1.32 -32.40
N ALA A 86 -18.04 -1.00 -31.89
CA ALA A 86 -19.32 -1.35 -32.47
C ALA A 86 -20.32 -0.20 -32.30
N GLY A 87 -21.28 -0.10 -33.20
CA GLY A 87 -22.33 0.91 -33.13
C GLY A 87 -22.82 1.38 -34.49
N PRO A 88 -23.64 2.44 -34.52
CA PRO A 88 -24.23 2.96 -35.75
C PRO A 88 -23.17 3.38 -36.77
N GLY A 89 -23.30 2.91 -38.01
CA GLY A 89 -22.38 3.25 -39.10
C GLY A 89 -21.03 2.52 -39.06
N ILE A 90 -20.82 1.60 -38.11
CA ILE A 90 -19.59 0.81 -37.99
C ILE A 90 -19.84 -0.59 -38.55
N ALA A 91 -19.06 -0.98 -39.56
CA ALA A 91 -19.18 -2.30 -40.19
C ALA A 91 -18.65 -3.41 -39.27
N ALA A 92 -19.42 -4.50 -39.13
CA ALA A 92 -19.00 -5.66 -38.36
C ALA A 92 -17.93 -6.50 -39.09
N GLY A 93 -17.09 -7.18 -38.32
CA GLY A 93 -16.15 -8.19 -38.83
C GLY A 93 -14.92 -7.65 -39.56
N ARG A 94 -14.68 -6.33 -39.53
CA ARG A 94 -13.51 -5.72 -40.16
C ARG A 94 -12.35 -5.59 -39.19
N VAL A 95 -11.16 -5.99 -39.64
CA VAL A 95 -9.89 -5.84 -38.93
C VAL A 95 -8.91 -5.12 -39.86
N PRO A 96 -8.65 -3.82 -39.66
CA PRO A 96 -7.72 -3.07 -40.51
C PRO A 96 -6.26 -3.45 -40.26
N ASP A 97 -5.43 -3.40 -41.30
CA ASP A 97 -3.98 -3.61 -41.23
C ASP A 97 -3.24 -2.30 -40.90
N THR A 98 -3.52 -1.75 -39.71
CA THR A 98 -2.86 -0.55 -39.18
C THR A 98 -2.75 -0.62 -37.67
N VAL A 99 -1.71 -0.01 -37.10
CA VAL A 99 -1.58 0.07 -35.65
C VAL A 99 -2.64 1.01 -35.08
N ALA A 100 -3.44 0.49 -34.14
CA ALA A 100 -4.31 1.24 -33.26
C ALA A 100 -3.61 1.48 -31.91
N ARG A 101 -3.71 2.70 -31.38
CA ARG A 101 -3.08 3.10 -30.11
C ARG A 101 -4.13 3.59 -29.14
N GLY A 102 -3.86 3.53 -27.83
CA GLY A 102 -4.77 4.09 -26.81
C GLY A 102 -5.10 5.57 -27.06
N ILE A 103 -4.12 6.36 -27.52
CA ILE A 103 -4.31 7.77 -27.88
C ILE A 103 -5.27 7.99 -29.07
N ASP A 104 -5.55 6.97 -29.87
CA ASP A 104 -6.46 7.07 -31.02
C ASP A 104 -7.95 6.87 -30.62
N VAL A 105 -8.22 6.46 -29.37
CA VAL A 105 -9.59 6.23 -28.86
C VAL A 105 -10.43 7.50 -28.93
N LEU A 106 -9.99 8.58 -28.28
CA LEU A 106 -10.75 9.82 -28.19
C LEU A 106 -10.96 10.48 -29.57
N PRO A 107 -9.92 10.67 -30.42
CA PRO A 107 -10.12 11.16 -31.78
C PRO A 107 -11.14 10.34 -32.60
N THR A 108 -11.13 9.02 -32.47
CA THR A 108 -12.05 8.16 -33.22
C THR A 108 -13.50 8.30 -32.74
N LEU A 109 -13.72 8.36 -31.42
CA LEU A 109 -15.07 8.56 -30.87
C LEU A 109 -15.65 9.94 -31.21
N LEU A 110 -14.82 10.99 -31.20
CA LEU A 110 -15.24 12.34 -31.60
C LEU A 110 -15.65 12.38 -33.08
N ASP A 111 -14.85 11.79 -33.96
CA ASP A 111 -15.14 11.72 -35.40
C ASP A 111 -16.46 11.01 -35.69
N TYR A 112 -16.68 9.81 -35.12
CA TYR A 112 -17.96 9.12 -35.29
C TYR A 112 -19.15 9.87 -34.66
N SER A 113 -18.92 10.67 -33.63
CA SER A 113 -19.94 11.51 -33.00
C SER A 113 -20.19 12.83 -33.74
N GLY A 114 -19.44 13.13 -34.81
CA GLY A 114 -19.52 14.38 -35.54
C GLY A 114 -19.02 15.60 -34.75
N LEU A 115 -18.21 15.39 -33.72
CA LEU A 115 -17.63 16.43 -32.88
C LEU A 115 -16.22 16.80 -33.40
N PRO A 116 -15.82 18.08 -33.30
CA PRO A 116 -14.47 18.49 -33.70
C PRO A 116 -13.42 17.86 -32.77
N ILE A 117 -12.31 17.40 -33.35
CA ILE A 117 -11.14 16.93 -32.60
C ILE A 117 -10.28 18.15 -32.24
N PRO A 118 -10.09 18.47 -30.95
CA PRO A 118 -9.26 19.62 -30.56
C PRO A 118 -7.80 19.42 -31.00
N PRO A 119 -7.09 20.46 -31.48
CA PRO A 119 -5.70 20.34 -31.94
C PRO A 119 -4.70 19.88 -30.87
N ALA A 120 -5.05 20.05 -29.58
CA ALA A 120 -4.22 19.64 -28.45
C ALA A 120 -4.33 18.14 -28.12
N ILE A 121 -5.32 17.43 -28.67
CA ILE A 121 -5.48 15.99 -28.46
C ILE A 121 -4.52 15.25 -29.40
N GLU A 122 -3.64 14.44 -28.82
CA GLU A 122 -2.78 13.52 -29.55
C GLU A 122 -3.58 12.34 -30.14
N GLY A 123 -3.01 11.68 -31.14
CA GLY A 123 -3.65 10.56 -31.83
C GLY A 123 -4.33 10.97 -33.13
N ARG A 124 -5.03 10.01 -33.76
CA ARG A 124 -5.73 10.19 -35.04
C ARG A 124 -6.99 9.35 -35.05
N SER A 125 -8.03 9.82 -35.75
CA SER A 125 -9.24 9.02 -35.94
C SER A 125 -8.93 7.79 -36.80
N LEU A 126 -9.33 6.60 -36.32
CA LEU A 126 -9.24 5.34 -37.05
C LEU A 126 -10.47 5.07 -37.93
N ARG A 127 -11.44 5.99 -37.97
CA ARG A 127 -12.65 5.88 -38.80
C ARG A 127 -12.37 5.52 -40.25
N PRO A 128 -11.38 6.12 -40.96
CA PRO A 128 -11.09 5.72 -42.35
C PRO A 128 -10.77 4.24 -42.46
N ALA A 129 -9.92 3.71 -41.58
CA ALA A 129 -9.55 2.29 -41.56
C ALA A 129 -10.74 1.38 -41.25
N LEU A 130 -11.58 1.76 -40.28
CA LEU A 130 -12.82 1.05 -39.94
C LEU A 130 -13.86 1.08 -41.07
N GLU A 131 -13.89 2.14 -41.88
CA GLU A 131 -14.71 2.25 -43.09
C GLU A 131 -14.06 1.59 -44.33
N GLY A 132 -12.85 1.02 -44.18
CA GLY A 132 -12.19 0.23 -45.23
C GLY A 132 -11.47 1.10 -46.24
N ARG A 133 -11.22 2.37 -45.89
CA ARG A 133 -10.37 3.28 -46.63
C ARG A 133 -8.92 3.04 -46.24
N GLU A 134 -8.00 3.25 -47.18
CA GLU A 134 -6.57 3.17 -46.90
C GLU A 134 -6.15 4.20 -45.85
N MET A 135 -5.26 3.79 -44.96
CA MET A 135 -4.72 4.61 -43.88
C MET A 135 -3.25 4.24 -43.70
N SER A 136 -2.37 5.24 -43.62
CA SER A 136 -0.95 4.99 -43.39
C SER A 136 -0.73 4.38 -42.01
N ASP A 137 0.29 3.54 -41.87
CA ASP A 137 0.69 3.04 -40.56
C ASP A 137 1.27 4.17 -39.69
N ALA A 138 1.03 4.11 -38.39
CA ALA A 138 1.64 5.01 -37.41
C ALA A 138 2.29 4.18 -36.31
N PRO A 139 3.62 4.27 -36.13
CA PRO A 139 4.30 3.53 -35.09
C PRO A 139 3.75 3.86 -33.69
N SER A 140 3.62 2.82 -32.86
CA SER A 140 3.36 2.95 -31.44
C SER A 140 4.65 2.83 -30.66
N TYR A 141 4.89 3.83 -29.82
CA TYR A 141 5.91 3.76 -28.77
C TYR A 141 5.34 3.01 -27.56
N ALA A 142 6.18 2.22 -26.89
CA ALA A 142 5.88 1.62 -25.60
C ALA A 142 7.15 1.57 -24.75
N GLU A 143 7.00 1.59 -23.43
CA GLU A 143 8.11 1.49 -22.49
C GLU A 143 7.71 0.72 -21.25
N THR A 144 8.70 0.15 -20.57
CA THR A 144 8.58 -0.17 -19.15
C THR A 144 9.82 0.30 -18.41
N LEU A 145 9.57 1.11 -17.38
CA LEU A 145 10.55 1.58 -16.42
C LEU A 145 10.47 0.78 -15.10
N TYR A 146 9.54 -0.15 -15.00
CA TYR A 146 9.36 -1.00 -13.81
C TYR A 146 10.63 -1.79 -13.47
N PRO A 147 11.34 -2.43 -14.43
CA PRO A 147 12.58 -3.13 -14.11
C PRO A 147 13.67 -2.22 -13.53
N GLU A 148 13.78 -1.00 -14.05
CA GLU A 148 14.76 -0.01 -13.58
C GLU A 148 14.42 0.46 -12.17
N ARG A 149 13.16 0.83 -11.94
CA ARG A 149 12.72 1.43 -10.68
C ARG A 149 12.70 0.45 -9.52
N GLU A 150 12.24 -0.78 -9.77
CA GLU A 150 12.07 -1.76 -8.70
C GLU A 150 13.30 -2.65 -8.51
N PHE A 151 14.00 -2.98 -9.60
CA PHE A 151 15.08 -3.97 -9.56
C PHE A 151 16.46 -3.40 -9.92
N GLY A 152 16.56 -2.15 -10.39
CA GLY A 152 17.82 -1.60 -10.91
C GLY A 152 18.28 -2.31 -12.19
N TRP A 153 17.37 -2.97 -12.90
CA TRP A 153 17.63 -3.60 -14.19
C TRP A 153 17.47 -2.60 -15.33
N ALA A 154 17.80 -2.99 -16.56
CA ALA A 154 17.65 -2.09 -17.69
C ALA A 154 16.16 -1.83 -18.00
N PRO A 155 15.76 -0.58 -18.29
CA PRO A 155 14.43 -0.30 -18.83
C PRO A 155 14.31 -0.86 -20.25
N LEU A 156 13.09 -1.11 -20.70
CA LEU A 156 12.82 -1.54 -22.07
C LEU A 156 12.02 -0.46 -22.80
N HIS A 157 12.41 -0.21 -24.05
CA HIS A 157 11.70 0.68 -24.94
C HIS A 157 11.38 -0.05 -26.23
N ALA A 158 10.18 0.15 -26.77
CA ALA A 158 9.76 -0.52 -27.98
C ALA A 158 9.14 0.46 -28.98
N LEU A 159 9.33 0.13 -30.26
CA LEU A 159 8.62 0.76 -31.35
C LEU A 159 7.95 -0.31 -32.20
N ARG A 160 6.62 -0.28 -32.23
CA ARG A 160 5.77 -1.22 -32.98
C ARG A 160 5.19 -0.53 -34.21
N THR A 161 5.33 -1.16 -35.37
CA THR A 161 4.58 -0.88 -36.60
C THR A 161 3.58 -2.00 -36.86
N ALA A 162 2.78 -1.91 -37.92
CA ALA A 162 1.83 -2.98 -38.26
C ALA A 162 2.52 -4.33 -38.51
N ARG A 163 3.78 -4.29 -39.00
CA ARG A 163 4.55 -5.48 -39.37
C ARG A 163 5.74 -5.78 -38.47
N LEU A 164 6.53 -4.76 -38.13
CA LEU A 164 7.78 -4.94 -37.39
C LEU A 164 7.68 -4.35 -35.99
N LYS A 165 8.35 -4.99 -35.04
CA LYS A 165 8.52 -4.46 -33.69
C LYS A 165 9.96 -4.58 -33.25
N LEU A 166 10.52 -3.43 -32.85
CA LEU A 166 11.84 -3.33 -32.26
C LEU A 166 11.68 -3.18 -30.75
N ILE A 167 12.44 -3.96 -29.98
CA ILE A 167 12.60 -3.80 -28.53
C ILE A 167 14.07 -3.48 -28.26
N GLU A 168 14.33 -2.28 -27.75
CA GLU A 168 15.62 -1.87 -27.22
C GLU A 168 15.72 -2.28 -25.74
N ALA A 169 16.71 -3.11 -25.48
CA ALA A 169 17.11 -3.67 -24.20
C ALA A 169 18.62 -3.96 -24.27
N PRO A 170 19.30 -4.35 -23.17
CA PRO A 170 20.72 -4.73 -23.24
C PRO A 170 21.00 -5.78 -24.33
N ARG A 171 20.06 -6.72 -24.54
CA ARG A 171 19.99 -7.54 -25.76
C ARG A 171 18.78 -7.10 -26.61
N PRO A 172 19.00 -6.32 -27.68
CA PRO A 172 17.92 -5.83 -28.53
C PRO A 172 17.31 -6.94 -29.39
N GLU A 173 16.02 -6.77 -29.69
CA GLU A 173 15.20 -7.76 -30.40
C GLU A 173 14.40 -7.10 -31.51
N LEU A 174 14.29 -7.77 -32.65
CA LEU A 174 13.44 -7.35 -33.76
C LEU A 174 12.55 -8.52 -34.20
N TYR A 175 11.24 -8.28 -34.29
CA TYR A 175 10.25 -9.27 -34.69
C TYR A 175 9.49 -8.84 -35.95
N ASP A 176 9.19 -9.81 -36.82
CA ASP A 176 8.25 -9.68 -37.94
C ASP A 176 6.90 -10.26 -37.50
N LEU A 177 6.02 -9.41 -36.97
CA LEU A 177 4.75 -9.76 -36.36
C LEU A 177 3.77 -10.43 -37.34
N ALA A 178 3.96 -10.23 -38.65
CA ALA A 178 3.18 -10.92 -39.67
C ALA A 178 3.52 -12.42 -39.75
N ALA A 179 4.77 -12.79 -39.46
CA ALA A 179 5.24 -14.18 -39.47
C ALA A 179 5.32 -14.80 -38.06
N ASP A 180 5.51 -13.97 -37.03
CA ASP A 180 5.75 -14.37 -35.65
C ASP A 180 5.04 -13.42 -34.68
N ALA A 181 3.73 -13.57 -34.58
CA ALA A 181 2.89 -12.76 -33.70
C ALA A 181 3.14 -13.01 -32.20
N LYS A 182 3.89 -14.06 -31.85
CA LYS A 182 4.28 -14.42 -30.47
C LYS A 182 5.71 -13.99 -30.12
N GLU A 183 6.39 -13.28 -31.02
CA GLU A 183 7.71 -12.71 -30.76
C GLU A 183 8.76 -13.74 -30.28
N THR A 184 8.72 -14.95 -30.84
CA THR A 184 9.58 -16.07 -30.43
C THR A 184 10.94 -16.10 -31.14
N THR A 185 11.06 -15.45 -32.30
CA THR A 185 12.24 -15.52 -33.18
C THR A 185 12.82 -14.14 -33.42
N ASN A 186 13.94 -13.83 -32.76
CA ASN A 186 14.65 -12.55 -32.95
C ASN A 186 15.34 -12.52 -34.33
N ARG A 187 14.91 -11.58 -35.19
CA ARG A 187 15.43 -11.37 -36.57
C ARG A 187 16.41 -10.21 -36.70
N LEU A 188 16.91 -9.67 -35.59
CA LEU A 188 17.79 -8.50 -35.62
C LEU A 188 19.05 -8.73 -36.48
N GLY A 189 19.63 -9.94 -36.43
CA GLY A 189 20.81 -10.30 -37.24
C GLY A 189 20.53 -10.39 -38.75
N GLU A 190 19.28 -10.62 -39.16
CA GLU A 190 18.88 -10.79 -40.56
C GLU A 190 18.40 -9.46 -41.18
N GLN A 191 17.79 -8.58 -40.38
CA GLN A 191 17.10 -7.36 -40.83
C GLN A 191 17.67 -6.09 -40.21
N GLY A 192 19.00 -5.99 -40.15
CA GLY A 192 19.70 -4.88 -39.49
C GLY A 192 19.33 -3.48 -40.04
N ALA A 193 19.12 -3.34 -41.35
CA ALA A 193 18.76 -2.06 -41.95
C ALA A 193 17.38 -1.55 -41.50
N GLN A 194 16.39 -2.44 -41.39
CA GLN A 194 15.06 -2.12 -40.88
C GLN A 194 15.12 -1.80 -39.38
N ALA A 195 15.93 -2.53 -38.61
CA ALA A 195 16.15 -2.24 -37.20
C ALA A 195 16.71 -0.84 -36.97
N GLU A 196 17.72 -0.43 -37.74
CA GLU A 196 18.31 0.92 -37.64
C GLU A 196 17.30 2.03 -37.98
N GLU A 197 16.39 1.79 -38.91
CA GLU A 197 15.31 2.73 -39.19
C GLU A 197 14.33 2.87 -38.03
N LEU A 198 13.93 1.75 -37.40
CA LEU A 198 13.09 1.78 -36.21
C LEU A 198 13.81 2.43 -35.02
N ARG A 199 15.12 2.19 -34.85
CA ARG A 199 15.96 2.84 -33.82
C ARG A 199 15.96 4.34 -33.96
N ARG A 200 16.13 4.88 -35.17
CA ARG A 200 16.07 6.32 -35.42
C ARG A 200 14.73 6.92 -35.02
N LYS A 201 13.63 6.25 -35.37
CA LYS A 201 12.27 6.68 -34.98
C LYS A 201 12.04 6.59 -33.48
N LEU A 202 12.55 5.54 -32.82
CA LEU A 202 12.47 5.37 -31.38
C LEU A 202 13.27 6.46 -30.65
N ALA A 203 14.49 6.77 -31.10
CA ALA A 203 15.29 7.86 -30.56
C ALA A 203 14.59 9.23 -30.71
N LEU A 204 13.86 9.43 -31.81
CA LEU A 204 13.05 10.64 -31.98
C LEU A 204 11.87 10.66 -30.98
N ALA A 205 11.21 9.53 -30.73
CA ALA A 205 10.15 9.45 -29.72
C ALA A 205 10.68 9.75 -28.32
N LEU A 206 11.82 9.18 -27.95
CA LEU A 206 12.49 9.37 -26.65
C LEU A 206 13.02 10.80 -26.42
N SER A 207 13.36 11.52 -27.50
CA SER A 207 13.88 12.90 -27.39
C SER A 207 12.79 13.95 -27.28
N ARG A 208 11.50 13.59 -27.41
CA ARG A 208 10.39 14.53 -27.21
C ARG A 208 10.30 14.89 -25.73
N PRO A 209 10.39 16.18 -25.37
CA PRO A 209 10.19 16.58 -23.98
C PRO A 209 8.77 16.21 -23.55
N PRO A 210 8.58 15.67 -22.33
CA PRO A 210 7.24 15.44 -21.82
C PRO A 210 6.47 16.76 -21.82
N PRO A 211 5.17 16.77 -22.15
CA PRO A 211 4.36 17.97 -21.98
C PRO A 211 4.53 18.45 -20.53
N ALA A 212 4.66 19.77 -20.36
CA ALA A 212 4.82 20.36 -19.03
C ALA A 212 3.74 19.77 -18.12
N ALA A 213 4.19 19.10 -17.04
CA ALA A 213 3.30 18.37 -16.15
C ALA A 213 2.07 19.24 -15.85
N ALA A 214 0.89 18.64 -15.98
CA ALA A 214 -0.36 19.28 -15.59
C ALA A 214 -0.15 19.98 -14.24
N ALA A 215 -0.69 21.20 -14.12
CA ALA A 215 -0.48 22.14 -13.02
C ALA A 215 -0.34 21.46 -11.66
N GLN A 216 0.55 22.01 -10.80
CA GLN A 216 0.71 21.60 -9.40
C GLN A 216 -0.62 21.17 -8.81
N VAL A 217 -0.75 19.87 -8.59
CA VAL A 217 -1.92 19.26 -7.99
C VAL A 217 -2.02 19.82 -6.57
N ASP A 218 -3.18 20.35 -6.19
CA ASP A 218 -3.39 20.85 -4.83
C ASP A 218 -3.21 19.72 -3.79
N GLY A 219 -2.97 20.08 -2.52
CA GLY A 219 -2.62 19.12 -1.47
C GLY A 219 -3.67 18.03 -1.25
N GLU A 220 -4.95 18.36 -1.39
CA GLU A 220 -6.06 17.41 -1.23
C GLU A 220 -6.10 16.40 -2.38
N THR A 221 -5.86 16.86 -3.61
CA THR A 221 -5.79 15.99 -4.77
C THR A 221 -4.52 15.13 -4.76
N ALA A 222 -3.41 15.64 -4.24
CA ALA A 222 -2.20 14.85 -4.03
C ALA A 222 -2.42 13.75 -2.99
N GLU A 223 -3.08 14.03 -1.86
CA GLU A 223 -3.46 13.01 -0.85
C GLU A 223 -4.47 12.01 -1.40
N ARG A 224 -5.42 12.42 -2.25
CA ARG A 224 -6.34 11.48 -2.92
C ARG A 224 -5.59 10.57 -3.88
N LEU A 225 -4.63 11.11 -4.64
CA LEU A 225 -3.76 10.31 -5.49
C LEU A 225 -2.88 9.38 -4.65
N GLU A 226 -2.38 9.82 -3.50
CA GLU A 226 -1.60 9.01 -2.56
C GLU A 226 -2.42 7.86 -1.95
N ALA A 227 -3.64 8.15 -1.47
CA ALA A 227 -4.58 7.17 -0.94
C ALA A 227 -5.03 6.16 -2.00
N LEU A 228 -4.98 6.53 -3.28
CA LEU A 228 -5.24 5.67 -4.42
C LEU A 228 -3.97 4.98 -4.96
N GLY A 229 -2.79 5.20 -4.36
CA GLY A 229 -1.52 4.59 -4.76
C GLY A 229 -0.83 5.22 -5.97
N TYR A 230 -1.30 6.38 -6.45
CA TYR A 230 -0.76 7.12 -7.61
C TYR A 230 0.40 8.07 -7.27
N VAL A 231 0.87 8.13 -6.02
CA VAL A 231 2.13 8.83 -5.73
C VAL A 231 3.28 7.95 -6.21
N ALA A 232 3.80 8.31 -7.37
CA ALA A 232 5.08 7.82 -7.86
C ALA A 232 6.14 8.08 -6.79
N GLY A 233 6.67 6.99 -6.22
CA GLY A 233 7.91 7.00 -5.48
C GLY A 233 8.94 7.85 -6.22
N GLY A 234 9.69 8.65 -5.43
CA GLY A 234 10.61 9.65 -5.93
C GLY A 234 11.42 9.16 -7.13
N ARG A 235 11.62 10.04 -8.11
CA ARG A 235 12.48 9.79 -9.28
C ARG A 235 13.80 9.18 -8.78
N ALA A 236 13.94 7.86 -8.89
CA ALA A 236 15.25 7.26 -8.96
C ALA A 236 15.96 7.95 -10.13
N GLN A 237 17.15 8.50 -9.88
CA GLN A 237 17.95 8.99 -10.99
C GLN A 237 18.14 7.81 -11.96
N PRO A 238 17.84 7.99 -13.26
CA PRO A 238 18.07 6.92 -14.23
C PRO A 238 19.51 6.46 -14.06
N SER A 239 19.70 5.17 -13.86
CA SER A 239 21.05 4.62 -13.75
C SER A 239 21.71 4.85 -15.10
N SER A 240 22.67 5.78 -15.13
CA SER A 240 23.43 6.06 -16.32
C SER A 240 24.36 4.88 -16.58
N GLY A 241 23.95 3.97 -17.47
CA GLY A 241 24.94 3.22 -18.24
C GLY A 241 24.58 1.79 -18.61
N ALA A 242 25.17 1.38 -19.72
CA ALA A 242 25.09 0.13 -20.47
C ALA A 242 25.47 -1.17 -19.69
N THR A 243 25.36 -1.20 -18.36
CA THR A 243 25.73 -2.33 -17.49
C THR A 243 24.58 -2.90 -16.67
N ALA A 244 23.36 -2.33 -16.76
CA ALA A 244 22.20 -2.85 -16.04
C ALA A 244 21.79 -4.23 -16.60
N ARG A 245 21.31 -5.10 -15.70
CA ARG A 245 20.89 -6.47 -16.07
C ARG A 245 19.74 -6.42 -17.07
N ASP A 246 19.77 -7.31 -18.06
CA ASP A 246 18.63 -7.49 -18.95
C ASP A 246 17.48 -8.16 -18.18
N PRO A 247 16.26 -7.60 -18.15
CA PRO A 247 15.11 -8.22 -17.48
C PRO A 247 14.82 -9.65 -17.95
N LYS A 248 15.23 -10.03 -19.17
CA LYS A 248 15.16 -11.42 -19.67
C LYS A 248 15.98 -12.40 -18.83
N ASP A 249 17.06 -11.97 -18.20
CA ASP A 249 17.85 -12.78 -17.27
C ASP A 249 17.31 -12.74 -15.83
N GLY A 250 16.65 -11.62 -15.49
CA GLY A 250 16.12 -11.34 -14.17
C GLY A 250 14.77 -11.99 -13.88
N VAL A 251 13.93 -12.21 -14.89
CA VAL A 251 12.55 -12.73 -14.73
C VAL A 251 12.47 -14.03 -13.91
N ARG A 252 13.47 -14.90 -14.04
CA ARG A 252 13.57 -16.16 -13.26
C ARG A 252 13.72 -15.96 -11.75
N LEU A 253 14.06 -14.76 -11.30
CA LEU A 253 14.17 -14.40 -9.89
C LEU A 253 12.81 -13.99 -9.29
N LEU A 254 11.87 -13.51 -10.12
CA LEU A 254 10.59 -12.96 -9.66
C LEU A 254 9.78 -13.91 -8.78
N PRO A 255 9.64 -15.22 -9.07
CA PRO A 255 8.87 -16.10 -8.20
C PRO A 255 9.42 -16.16 -6.76
N ARG A 256 10.75 -16.13 -6.60
CA ARG A 256 11.41 -16.11 -5.28
C ARG A 256 11.28 -14.74 -4.62
N ILE A 257 11.36 -13.65 -5.40
CA ILE A 257 11.16 -12.28 -4.90
C ILE A 257 9.73 -12.12 -4.38
N ASN A 258 8.73 -12.43 -5.21
CA ASN A 258 7.31 -12.29 -4.87
C ASN A 258 6.93 -13.14 -3.66
N ARG A 259 7.42 -14.37 -3.57
CA ARG A 259 7.23 -15.21 -2.39
C ARG A 259 7.87 -14.58 -1.15
N GLY A 260 9.11 -14.12 -1.26
CA GLY A 260 9.80 -13.42 -0.18
C GLY A 260 9.03 -12.20 0.34
N MET A 261 8.50 -11.39 -0.58
CA MET A 261 7.67 -10.22 -0.25
C MET A 261 6.37 -10.62 0.45
N SER A 262 5.63 -11.61 -0.08
CA SER A 262 4.38 -12.07 0.54
C SER A 262 4.57 -12.61 1.96
N LEU A 263 5.74 -13.18 2.24
CA LEU A 263 6.04 -13.80 3.52
C LEU A 263 6.74 -12.85 4.50
N ALA A 264 7.16 -11.66 4.07
CA ALA A 264 8.03 -10.79 4.86
C ALA A 264 7.48 -10.52 6.28
N ARG A 265 6.15 -10.33 6.41
CA ARG A 265 5.49 -10.09 7.70
C ARG A 265 4.93 -11.35 8.36
N THR A 266 4.60 -12.40 7.61
CA THR A 266 3.90 -13.59 8.11
C THR A 266 4.82 -14.78 8.40
N ASP A 267 5.87 -14.97 7.61
CA ASP A 267 6.96 -15.92 7.84
C ASP A 267 8.31 -15.27 7.48
N PRO A 268 8.80 -14.37 8.36
CA PRO A 268 10.02 -13.62 8.09
C PRO A 268 11.26 -14.49 7.88
N ALA A 269 11.33 -15.66 8.52
CA ALA A 269 12.47 -16.56 8.41
C ALA A 269 12.59 -17.14 6.99
N THR A 270 11.47 -17.62 6.43
CA THR A 270 11.43 -18.07 5.03
C THR A 270 11.68 -16.92 4.06
N ALA A 271 11.09 -15.74 4.31
CA ALA A 271 11.30 -14.56 3.48
C ALA A 271 12.78 -14.19 3.37
N VAL A 272 13.47 -14.07 4.52
CA VAL A 272 14.90 -13.76 4.57
C VAL A 272 15.71 -14.81 3.82
N ARG A 273 15.45 -16.10 4.02
CA ARG A 273 16.19 -17.18 3.33
C ARG A 273 16.04 -17.08 1.81
N ASP A 274 14.81 -16.97 1.32
CA ASP A 274 14.52 -16.96 -0.11
C ASP A 274 15.11 -15.71 -0.78
N LEU A 275 14.96 -14.53 -0.15
CA LEU A 275 15.53 -13.27 -0.65
C LEU A 275 17.07 -13.24 -0.55
N THR A 276 17.66 -13.85 0.48
CA THR A 276 19.13 -14.00 0.55
C THR A 276 19.63 -14.86 -0.62
N SER A 277 18.90 -15.91 -1.01
CA SER A 277 19.26 -16.70 -2.20
C SER A 277 19.16 -15.90 -3.49
N VAL A 278 18.20 -14.98 -3.58
CA VAL A 278 18.06 -14.06 -4.72
C VAL A 278 19.24 -13.08 -4.77
N LEU A 279 19.66 -12.53 -3.63
CA LEU A 279 20.82 -11.64 -3.55
C LEU A 279 22.15 -12.34 -3.86
N ALA A 280 22.25 -13.66 -3.69
CA ALA A 280 23.40 -14.41 -4.16
C ALA A 280 23.49 -14.43 -5.70
N ASP A 281 22.35 -14.42 -6.39
CA ASP A 281 22.26 -14.37 -7.86
C ASP A 281 22.29 -12.92 -8.41
N ASP A 282 21.85 -11.96 -7.60
CA ASP A 282 21.79 -10.54 -7.94
C ASP A 282 22.01 -9.64 -6.71
N PRO A 283 23.28 -9.36 -6.34
CA PRO A 283 23.58 -8.57 -5.15
C PRO A 283 23.03 -7.13 -5.18
N GLY A 284 22.71 -6.61 -6.36
CA GLY A 284 22.23 -5.24 -6.57
C GLY A 284 20.73 -5.03 -6.35
N LEU A 285 19.94 -6.10 -6.11
CA LEU A 285 18.48 -5.99 -6.01
C LEU A 285 18.02 -5.23 -4.76
N LEU A 286 17.73 -3.95 -4.95
CA LEU A 286 17.24 -3.03 -3.91
C LEU A 286 15.97 -3.57 -3.24
N MET A 287 14.99 -3.99 -4.05
CA MET A 287 13.73 -4.54 -3.53
C MET A 287 13.95 -5.71 -2.57
N ALA A 288 14.86 -6.63 -2.91
CA ALA A 288 15.15 -7.78 -2.06
C ALA A 288 15.82 -7.36 -0.74
N ARG A 289 16.77 -6.42 -0.77
CA ARG A 289 17.41 -5.87 0.43
C ARG A 289 16.40 -5.16 1.33
N ARG A 290 15.54 -4.30 0.77
CA ARG A 290 14.48 -3.59 1.50
C ARG A 290 13.49 -4.56 2.14
N THR A 291 13.05 -5.56 1.38
CA THR A 291 12.13 -6.59 1.88
C THR A 291 12.76 -7.44 3.01
N ILE A 292 14.06 -7.72 2.93
CA ILE A 292 14.80 -8.37 4.04
C ILE A 292 14.79 -7.50 5.29
N ALA A 293 14.96 -6.18 5.17
CA ALA A 293 14.89 -5.27 6.31
C ALA A 293 13.50 -5.30 6.97
N VAL A 294 12.43 -5.26 6.17
CA VAL A 294 11.03 -5.42 6.65
C VAL A 294 10.82 -6.76 7.33
N ALA A 295 11.37 -7.85 6.78
CA ALA A 295 11.29 -9.16 7.41
C ALA A 295 12.02 -9.21 8.76
N TYR A 296 13.21 -8.63 8.86
CA TYR A 296 13.90 -8.53 10.15
C TYR A 296 13.12 -7.71 11.16
N GLU A 297 12.50 -6.61 10.75
CA GLU A 297 11.64 -5.80 11.61
C GLU A 297 10.43 -6.61 12.13
N ALA A 298 9.71 -7.30 11.24
CA ALA A 298 8.57 -8.14 11.61
C ALA A 298 8.96 -9.27 12.58
N ALA A 299 10.20 -9.76 12.49
CA ALA A 299 10.77 -10.73 13.41
C ALA A 299 11.33 -10.13 14.72
N GLY A 300 11.22 -8.81 14.93
CA GLY A 300 11.83 -8.10 16.06
C GLY A 300 13.37 -8.04 16.03
N GLN A 301 13.99 -8.43 14.92
CA GLN A 301 15.45 -8.46 14.73
C GLN A 301 15.98 -7.10 14.28
N HIS A 302 15.66 -6.04 15.04
CA HIS A 302 15.95 -4.64 14.67
C HIS A 302 17.43 -4.38 14.36
N ALA A 303 18.36 -5.03 15.06
CA ALA A 303 19.80 -4.89 14.79
C ALA A 303 20.19 -5.30 13.36
N ARG A 304 19.57 -6.37 12.82
CA ARG A 304 19.83 -6.86 11.46
C ARG A 304 19.13 -6.00 10.41
N ALA A 305 17.92 -5.50 10.70
CA ALA A 305 17.25 -4.53 9.85
C ALA A 305 18.12 -3.26 9.68
N ILE A 306 18.68 -2.74 10.79
CA ILE A 306 19.59 -1.59 10.77
C ILE A 306 20.84 -1.85 9.93
N GLU A 307 21.45 -3.04 10.02
CA GLU A 307 22.64 -3.40 9.24
C GLU A 307 22.36 -3.30 7.73
N VAL A 308 21.25 -3.87 7.27
CA VAL A 308 20.84 -3.85 5.86
C VAL A 308 20.60 -2.41 5.38
N LEU A 309 19.86 -1.62 6.16
CA LEU A 309 19.50 -0.24 5.82
C LEU A 309 20.71 0.69 5.84
N ARG A 310 21.65 0.54 6.80
CA ARG A 310 22.92 1.28 6.79
C ARG A 310 23.79 0.90 5.59
N GLY A 311 23.70 -0.35 5.12
CA GLY A 311 24.31 -0.77 3.85
C GLY A 311 23.78 0.04 2.67
N LEU A 312 22.45 0.12 2.53
CA LEU A 312 21.79 0.93 1.50
C LEU A 312 22.16 2.42 1.61
N GLU A 313 22.25 2.96 2.83
CA GLU A 313 22.67 4.35 3.09
C GLU A 313 24.10 4.61 2.60
N LYS A 314 25.04 3.71 2.93
CA LYS A 314 26.45 3.84 2.54
C LYS A 314 26.63 3.83 1.01
N GLU A 315 25.75 3.13 0.31
CA GLU A 315 25.75 3.01 -1.15
C GLU A 315 24.98 4.14 -1.84
N GLY A 316 24.35 5.05 -1.08
CA GLY A 316 23.54 6.14 -1.64
C GLY A 316 22.20 5.68 -2.23
N GLN A 317 21.70 4.52 -1.79
CA GLN A 317 20.49 3.86 -2.32
C GLN A 317 19.32 3.86 -1.31
N LEU A 318 19.51 4.52 -0.17
CA LEU A 318 18.48 4.68 0.86
C LEU A 318 17.42 5.69 0.39
N THR A 319 16.18 5.24 0.29
CA THR A 319 15.03 6.12 0.00
C THR A 319 14.56 6.84 1.27
N VAL A 320 13.62 7.77 1.10
CA VAL A 320 12.99 8.48 2.22
C VAL A 320 12.25 7.49 3.13
N GLU A 321 11.54 6.55 2.52
CA GLU A 321 10.81 5.47 3.18
C GLU A 321 11.78 4.55 3.93
N ASP A 322 12.88 4.13 3.30
CA ASP A 322 13.91 3.31 3.95
C ASP A 322 14.54 4.04 5.15
N ALA A 323 14.72 5.36 5.06
CA ALA A 323 15.29 6.16 6.15
C ALA A 323 14.35 6.27 7.36
N ILE A 324 13.03 6.31 7.13
CA ILE A 324 12.02 6.24 8.20
C ILE A 324 12.09 4.88 8.89
N VAL A 325 12.08 3.79 8.10
CA VAL A 325 12.20 2.42 8.61
C VAL A 325 13.50 2.24 9.42
N LEU A 326 14.61 2.83 8.97
CA LEU A 326 15.88 2.84 9.71
C LEU A 326 15.73 3.58 11.05
N GLY A 327 15.11 4.76 11.06
CA GLY A 327 14.83 5.53 12.26
C GLY A 327 13.99 4.75 13.28
N ASP A 328 12.94 4.07 12.83
CA ASP A 328 12.08 3.27 13.69
C ASP A 328 12.78 2.02 14.23
N ASN A 329 13.55 1.31 13.40
CA ASN A 329 14.35 0.18 13.89
C ASN A 329 15.43 0.63 14.90
N LEU A 330 16.05 1.80 14.70
CA LEU A 330 16.96 2.41 15.69
C LEU A 330 16.23 2.74 16.99
N ARG A 331 15.01 3.26 16.93
CA ARG A 331 14.15 3.54 18.09
C ARG A 331 13.84 2.26 18.86
N PHE A 332 13.40 1.19 18.18
CA PHE A 332 13.11 -0.09 18.82
C PHE A 332 14.36 -0.74 19.41
N ALA A 333 15.52 -0.63 18.75
CA ALA A 333 16.82 -1.07 19.26
C ALA A 333 17.41 -0.16 20.37
N ASN A 334 16.67 0.85 20.83
CA ASN A 334 17.07 1.82 21.85
C ASN A 334 18.32 2.65 21.50
N ARG A 335 18.63 2.80 20.21
CA ARG A 335 19.70 3.65 19.66
C ARG A 335 19.15 5.05 19.35
N LEU A 336 18.55 5.68 20.37
CA LEU A 336 17.73 6.88 20.22
C LEU A 336 18.47 8.09 19.60
N PRO A 337 19.76 8.39 19.93
CA PRO A 337 20.47 9.49 19.31
C PRO A 337 20.62 9.36 17.79
N GLU A 338 20.90 8.14 17.31
CA GLU A 338 21.01 7.86 15.88
C GLU A 338 19.66 7.93 15.17
N ALA A 339 18.58 7.47 15.82
CA ALA A 339 17.24 7.59 15.29
C ALA A 339 16.86 9.06 15.05
N VAL A 340 17.14 9.93 16.03
CA VAL A 340 16.93 11.39 15.90
C VAL A 340 17.73 11.97 14.74
N GLU A 341 19.00 11.59 14.60
CA GLU A 341 19.86 12.09 13.53
C GLU A 341 19.31 11.76 12.14
N VAL A 342 18.98 10.48 11.91
CA VAL A 342 18.43 9.99 10.64
C VAL A 342 17.11 10.67 10.34
N LEU A 343 16.14 10.62 11.27
CA LEU A 343 14.79 11.15 11.06
C LEU A 343 14.79 12.68 10.89
N ARG A 344 15.63 13.41 11.62
CA ARG A 344 15.76 14.87 11.46
C ARG A 344 16.41 15.24 10.14
N ARG A 345 17.36 14.44 9.62
CA ARG A 345 17.88 14.64 8.26
C ARG A 345 16.78 14.41 7.23
N THR A 346 16.09 13.28 7.31
CA THR A 346 14.99 12.91 6.41
C THR A 346 13.88 13.98 6.40
N ALA A 347 13.48 14.48 7.56
CA ALA A 347 12.47 15.52 7.70
C ALA A 347 12.90 16.88 7.10
N ARG A 348 14.18 17.25 7.23
CA ARG A 348 14.71 18.50 6.66
C ARG A 348 14.80 18.44 5.13
N GLU A 349 15.16 17.29 4.59
CA GLU A 349 15.25 17.06 3.14
C GLU A 349 13.86 16.91 2.49
N ASN A 350 12.86 16.49 3.27
CA ASN A 350 11.48 16.26 2.81
C ASN A 350 10.47 17.02 3.69
N PRO A 351 10.49 18.37 3.69
CA PRO A 351 9.75 19.19 4.65
C PRO A 351 8.22 19.11 4.52
N ARG A 352 7.70 18.55 3.41
CA ARG A 352 6.27 18.33 3.20
C ARG A 352 5.80 16.94 3.58
N PHE A 353 6.71 16.05 4.01
CA PHE A 353 6.35 14.67 4.33
C PHE A 353 6.11 14.52 5.85
N PRO A 354 4.90 14.13 6.28
CA PRO A 354 4.58 14.03 7.71
C PRO A 354 5.28 12.89 8.45
N GLN A 355 5.48 11.75 7.78
CA GLN A 355 5.90 10.50 8.44
C GLN A 355 7.24 10.60 9.22
N PRO A 356 8.32 11.24 8.71
CA PRO A 356 9.54 11.43 9.49
C PRO A 356 9.33 12.19 10.81
N TRP A 357 8.37 13.14 10.84
CA TRP A 357 8.06 13.90 12.05
C TRP A 357 7.26 13.09 13.06
N LEU A 358 6.37 12.20 12.61
CA LEU A 358 5.67 11.24 13.48
C LEU A 358 6.67 10.31 14.15
N SER A 359 7.53 9.63 13.37
CA SER A 359 8.56 8.75 13.93
C SER A 359 9.51 9.53 14.86
N LEU A 360 9.88 10.77 14.54
CA LEU A 360 10.71 11.61 15.42
C LEU A 360 10.00 11.93 16.74
N ALA A 361 8.69 12.20 16.72
CA ALA A 361 7.90 12.40 17.93
C ALA A 361 7.92 11.15 18.81
N GLU A 362 7.76 9.95 18.24
CA GLU A 362 7.84 8.70 18.99
C GLU A 362 9.22 8.45 19.61
N VAL A 363 10.30 8.83 18.92
CA VAL A 363 11.66 8.79 19.50
C VAL A 363 11.75 9.71 20.71
N HIS A 364 11.24 10.95 20.60
CA HIS A 364 11.26 11.93 21.69
C HIS A 364 10.40 11.48 22.88
N ILE A 365 9.23 10.87 22.65
CA ILE A 365 8.43 10.23 23.72
C ILE A 365 9.27 9.17 24.46
N LYS A 366 9.97 8.31 23.73
CA LYS A 366 10.82 7.27 24.34
C LYS A 366 12.02 7.85 25.12
N GLN A 367 12.46 9.06 24.77
CA GLN A 367 13.49 9.81 25.51
C GLN A 367 12.92 10.60 26.72
N GLY A 368 11.60 10.66 26.89
CA GLY A 368 10.94 11.53 27.88
C GLY A 368 10.96 13.01 27.50
N GLN A 369 11.27 13.33 26.25
CA GLN A 369 11.35 14.68 25.69
C GLN A 369 9.97 15.13 25.17
N ASN A 370 9.03 15.33 26.09
CA ASN A 370 7.63 15.59 25.76
C ASN A 370 7.42 16.89 24.95
N ALA A 371 8.23 17.92 25.21
CA ALA A 371 8.12 19.20 24.51
C ALA A 371 8.53 19.06 23.04
N GLU A 372 9.61 18.33 22.77
CA GLU A 372 10.11 18.04 21.43
C GLU A 372 9.14 17.13 20.67
N ALA A 373 8.55 16.13 21.34
CA ALA A 373 7.50 15.30 20.75
C ALA A 373 6.26 16.13 20.38
N ALA A 374 5.81 17.02 21.27
CA ALA A 374 4.70 17.93 20.98
C ALA A 374 4.98 18.84 19.79
N ALA A 375 6.21 19.38 19.68
CA ALA A 375 6.61 20.21 18.56
C ALA A 375 6.57 19.45 17.22
N ALA A 376 7.05 18.19 17.22
CA ALA A 376 7.01 17.33 16.03
C ALA A 376 5.57 16.99 15.61
N TYR A 377 4.70 16.58 16.53
CA TYR A 377 3.27 16.38 16.22
C TYR A 377 2.58 17.67 15.77
N GLN A 378 2.89 18.80 16.38
CA GLN A 378 2.31 20.08 15.97
C GLN A 378 2.75 20.47 14.56
N HIS A 379 3.99 20.15 14.16
CA HIS A 379 4.46 20.34 12.79
C HIS A 379 3.66 19.47 11.80
N VAL A 380 3.40 18.20 12.13
CA VAL A 380 2.51 17.35 11.32
C VAL A 380 1.15 18.00 11.14
N LEU A 381 0.55 18.56 12.20
CA LEU A 381 -0.72 19.29 12.10
C LEU A 381 -0.65 20.62 11.33
N THR A 382 0.54 21.19 11.09
CA THR A 382 0.68 22.31 10.15
C THR A 382 0.65 21.88 8.69
N LEU A 383 1.07 20.64 8.42
CA LEU A 383 1.04 20.04 7.09
C LEU A 383 -0.34 19.44 6.80
N VAL A 384 -0.89 18.69 7.76
CA VAL A 384 -2.15 17.95 7.67
C VAL A 384 -2.96 18.23 8.96
N PRO A 385 -3.86 19.25 8.95
CA PRO A 385 -4.56 19.71 10.16
C PRO A 385 -5.36 18.65 10.92
N ASP A 386 -5.86 17.63 10.23
CA ASP A 386 -6.71 16.57 10.77
C ASP A 386 -6.00 15.22 10.86
N HIS A 387 -4.67 15.22 10.92
CA HIS A 387 -3.90 13.98 11.04
C HIS A 387 -4.17 13.28 12.38
N ILE A 388 -4.88 12.15 12.35
CA ILE A 388 -5.38 11.44 13.54
C ILE A 388 -4.26 11.05 14.50
N GLU A 389 -3.15 10.50 14.00
CA GLU A 389 -2.03 10.06 14.83
C GLU A 389 -1.38 11.22 15.61
N ALA A 390 -1.18 12.37 14.96
CA ALA A 390 -0.60 13.55 15.60
C ALA A 390 -1.58 14.19 16.61
N LEU A 391 -2.88 14.20 16.31
CA LEU A 391 -3.91 14.60 17.29
C LEU A 391 -3.88 13.69 18.51
N ARG A 392 -3.77 12.36 18.31
CA ARG A 392 -3.70 11.37 19.38
C ARG A 392 -2.45 11.57 20.23
N GLY A 393 -1.28 11.70 19.61
CA GLY A 393 -0.01 11.94 20.29
C GLY A 393 -0.04 13.22 21.15
N LEU A 394 -0.59 14.33 20.63
CA LEU A 394 -0.78 15.55 21.43
C LEU A 394 -1.82 15.39 22.55
N GLY A 395 -2.87 14.60 22.32
CA GLY A 395 -3.86 14.26 23.33
C GLY A 395 -3.27 13.45 24.47
N ASP A 396 -2.45 12.44 24.17
CA ASP A 396 -1.74 11.62 25.15
C ASP A 396 -0.71 12.43 25.95
N LEU A 397 0.06 13.29 25.30
CA LEU A 397 0.97 14.23 25.97
C LEU A 397 0.22 15.18 26.91
N ALA A 398 -0.92 15.73 26.46
CA ALA A 398 -1.75 16.57 27.31
C ALA A 398 -2.34 15.81 28.51
N LEU A 399 -2.73 14.54 28.34
CA LEU A 399 -3.17 13.68 29.44
C LEU A 399 -2.08 13.42 30.47
N LEU A 400 -0.85 13.16 30.01
CA LEU A 400 0.33 12.93 30.84
C LEU A 400 0.68 14.17 31.68
N GLU A 401 0.55 15.36 31.08
CA GLU A 401 0.80 16.65 31.74
C GLU A 401 -0.39 17.16 32.58
N GLY A 402 -1.51 16.43 32.61
CA GLY A 402 -2.72 16.81 33.35
C GLY A 402 -3.53 17.94 32.70
N ARG A 403 -3.23 18.32 31.45
CA ARG A 403 -3.96 19.33 30.67
C ARG A 403 -5.24 18.73 30.07
N LEU A 404 -6.22 18.44 30.94
CA LEU A 404 -7.43 17.68 30.58
C LEU A 404 -8.25 18.34 29.46
N ASP A 405 -8.39 19.66 29.45
CA ASP A 405 -9.16 20.37 28.41
C ASP A 405 -8.47 20.29 27.04
N ALA A 406 -7.15 20.40 27.00
CA ALA A 406 -6.39 20.25 25.77
C ALA A 406 -6.52 18.83 25.23
N ALA A 407 -6.40 17.82 26.09
CA ALA A 407 -6.63 16.42 25.70
C ALA A 407 -8.06 16.21 25.18
N ALA A 408 -9.07 16.74 25.87
CA ALA A 408 -10.48 16.64 25.45
C ALA A 408 -10.71 17.26 24.07
N SER A 409 -10.09 18.41 23.79
CA SER A 409 -10.17 19.05 22.47
C SER A 409 -9.53 18.18 21.38
N ARG A 410 -8.34 17.62 21.61
CA ARG A 410 -7.67 16.77 20.61
C ARG A 410 -8.44 15.49 20.32
N TYR A 411 -8.87 14.78 21.35
CA TYR A 411 -9.67 13.56 21.20
C TYR A 411 -11.08 13.83 20.65
N GLY A 412 -11.67 14.98 21.00
CA GLY A 412 -12.93 15.43 20.41
C GLY A 412 -12.81 15.63 18.91
N ARG A 413 -11.71 16.26 18.44
CA ARG A 413 -11.46 16.42 17.01
C ARG A 413 -11.32 15.08 16.27
N ILE A 414 -10.66 14.09 16.89
CA ILE A 414 -10.60 12.73 16.32
C ILE A 414 -12.02 12.15 16.14
N LEU A 415 -12.90 12.29 17.14
CA LEU A 415 -14.28 11.80 17.04
C LEU A 415 -15.17 12.60 16.08
N GLU A 416 -14.82 13.83 15.74
CA GLU A 416 -15.48 14.58 14.66
C GLU A 416 -15.10 14.04 13.28
N ILE A 417 -13.84 13.59 13.11
CA ILE A 417 -13.32 13.02 11.86
C ILE A 417 -13.79 11.56 11.71
N ASP A 418 -13.56 10.75 12.74
CA ASP A 418 -13.99 9.36 12.83
C ASP A 418 -14.83 9.15 14.10
N PRO A 419 -16.17 9.25 13.99
CA PRO A 419 -17.08 8.97 15.10
C PRO A 419 -17.05 7.54 15.63
N ALA A 420 -16.33 6.61 14.99
CA ALA A 420 -16.20 5.23 15.40
C ALA A 420 -14.85 4.89 16.08
N ASP A 421 -13.93 5.86 16.21
CA ASP A 421 -12.59 5.63 16.80
C ASP A 421 -12.68 5.20 18.27
N ALA A 422 -12.48 3.90 18.52
CA ALA A 422 -12.61 3.31 19.85
C ALA A 422 -11.53 3.83 20.83
N GLY A 423 -10.34 4.13 20.34
CA GLY A 423 -9.26 4.71 21.13
C GLY A 423 -9.61 6.09 21.67
N ALA A 424 -10.13 6.98 20.82
CA ALA A 424 -10.54 8.32 21.20
C ALA A 424 -11.76 8.30 22.13
N MET A 425 -12.74 7.42 21.89
CA MET A 425 -13.84 7.19 22.83
C MET A 425 -13.33 6.78 24.21
N THR A 426 -12.36 5.87 24.26
CA THR A 426 -11.72 5.42 25.49
C THR A 426 -11.02 6.58 26.19
N LYS A 427 -10.21 7.38 25.49
CA LYS A 427 -9.50 8.51 26.11
C LYS A 427 -10.44 9.62 26.59
N ILE A 428 -11.54 9.91 25.88
CA ILE A 428 -12.60 10.80 26.38
C ILE A 428 -13.28 10.18 27.61
N GLY A 429 -13.56 8.87 27.62
CA GLY A 429 -14.09 8.17 28.79
C GLY A 429 -13.20 8.35 30.01
N VAL A 430 -11.88 8.21 29.85
CA VAL A 430 -10.89 8.47 30.92
C VAL A 430 -10.97 9.93 31.41
N LEU A 431 -11.09 10.90 30.50
CA LEU A 431 -11.28 12.30 30.86
C LEU A 431 -12.60 12.54 31.64
N ARG A 432 -13.67 11.84 31.28
CA ARG A 432 -14.97 11.91 32.00
C ARG A 432 -14.88 11.28 33.39
N MET A 433 -14.16 10.16 33.56
CA MET A 433 -13.87 9.58 34.87
C MET A 433 -13.12 10.57 35.76
N ARG A 434 -12.07 11.22 35.24
CA ARG A 434 -11.31 12.23 36.00
C ARG A 434 -12.15 13.46 36.37
N ALA A 435 -13.17 13.77 35.58
CA ALA A 435 -14.13 14.84 35.85
C ALA A 435 -15.30 14.40 36.77
N GLY A 436 -15.28 13.18 37.33
CA GLY A 436 -16.34 12.67 38.20
C GLY A 436 -17.63 12.25 37.47
N ARG A 437 -17.62 12.20 36.14
CA ARG A 437 -18.78 11.85 35.29
C ARG A 437 -18.72 10.38 34.89
N ALA A 438 -18.87 9.51 35.88
CA ALA A 438 -18.64 8.08 35.72
C ALA A 438 -19.63 7.39 34.77
N ASP A 439 -20.91 7.77 34.79
CA ASP A 439 -21.93 7.19 33.91
C ASP A 439 -21.66 7.50 32.43
N GLU A 440 -21.28 8.74 32.13
CA GLU A 440 -20.87 9.16 30.77
C GLU A 440 -19.63 8.37 30.31
N ALA A 441 -18.67 8.15 31.20
CA ALA A 441 -17.48 7.38 30.90
C ALA A 441 -17.79 5.91 30.59
N ILE A 442 -18.60 5.25 31.44
CA ILE A 442 -19.01 3.85 31.24
C ILE A 442 -19.75 3.69 29.91
N ALA A 443 -20.62 4.64 29.56
CA ALA A 443 -21.31 4.63 28.27
C ALA A 443 -20.34 4.72 27.07
N LEU A 444 -19.32 5.57 27.16
CA LEU A 444 -18.28 5.69 26.13
C LEU A 444 -17.40 4.44 26.05
N PHE A 445 -16.97 3.88 27.18
CA PHE A 445 -16.17 2.66 27.21
C PHE A 445 -16.94 1.47 26.64
N ARG A 446 -18.24 1.33 26.94
CA ARG A 446 -19.08 0.30 26.32
C ARG A 446 -19.13 0.45 24.81
N LYS A 447 -19.36 1.66 24.31
CA LYS A 447 -19.33 1.93 22.86
C LYS A 447 -17.97 1.57 22.24
N ALA A 448 -16.87 1.92 22.89
CA ALA A 448 -15.53 1.58 22.41
C ALA A 448 -15.32 0.05 22.34
N VAL A 449 -15.74 -0.69 23.38
CA VAL A 449 -15.69 -2.16 23.42
C VAL A 449 -16.64 -2.80 22.40
N ASP A 450 -17.79 -2.21 22.13
CA ASP A 450 -18.72 -2.72 21.11
C ASP A 450 -18.12 -2.56 19.69
N ARG A 451 -17.33 -1.50 19.47
CA ARG A 451 -16.60 -1.28 18.20
C ARG A 451 -15.39 -2.19 18.05
N GLU A 452 -14.60 -2.32 19.11
CA GLU A 452 -13.42 -3.16 19.15
C GLU A 452 -13.48 -4.14 20.33
N PRO A 453 -14.16 -5.30 20.16
CA PRO A 453 -14.40 -6.25 21.26
C PRO A 453 -13.14 -6.87 21.88
N ALA A 454 -12.00 -6.79 21.19
CA ALA A 454 -10.70 -7.28 21.62
C ALA A 454 -9.73 -6.17 22.04
N ASN A 455 -10.16 -4.90 22.10
CA ASN A 455 -9.30 -3.82 22.57
C ASN A 455 -9.07 -3.93 24.08
N ALA A 456 -7.89 -4.40 24.48
CA ALA A 456 -7.54 -4.64 25.88
C ALA A 456 -7.59 -3.36 26.74
N GLU A 457 -7.22 -2.20 26.19
CA GLU A 457 -7.26 -0.92 26.91
C GLU A 457 -8.72 -0.50 27.19
N GLY A 458 -9.59 -0.55 26.17
CA GLY A 458 -11.02 -0.23 26.33
C GLY A 458 -11.72 -1.16 27.32
N LEU A 459 -11.44 -2.47 27.24
CA LEU A 459 -11.94 -3.48 28.18
C LEU A 459 -11.49 -3.19 29.61
N LEU A 460 -10.20 -2.86 29.79
CA LEU A 460 -9.61 -2.58 31.10
C LEU A 460 -10.22 -1.33 31.74
N TYR A 461 -10.40 -0.25 30.97
CA TYR A 461 -11.02 0.97 31.49
C TYR A 461 -12.51 0.80 31.80
N LEU A 462 -13.25 0.03 30.98
CA LEU A 462 -14.64 -0.32 31.30
C LEU A 462 -14.73 -1.11 32.61
N ALA A 463 -13.90 -2.14 32.75
CA ALA A 463 -13.85 -2.98 33.94
C ALA A 463 -13.51 -2.16 35.19
N GLY A 464 -12.48 -1.32 35.10
CA GLY A 464 -12.08 -0.42 36.18
C GLY A 464 -13.19 0.54 36.59
N ALA A 465 -13.87 1.16 35.63
CA ALA A 465 -14.96 2.10 35.90
C ALA A 465 -16.17 1.42 36.56
N LEU A 466 -16.57 0.23 36.10
CA LEU A 466 -17.63 -0.56 36.71
C LEU A 466 -17.28 -0.98 38.14
N SER A 467 -16.06 -1.46 38.36
CA SER A 467 -15.61 -1.86 39.70
C SER A 467 -15.57 -0.66 40.66
N SER A 468 -15.05 0.50 40.24
CA SER A 468 -14.94 1.68 41.11
C SER A 468 -16.28 2.33 41.43
N THR A 469 -17.32 2.06 40.62
CA THR A 469 -18.69 2.60 40.81
C THR A 469 -19.63 1.63 41.52
N GLY A 470 -19.11 0.55 42.11
CA GLY A 470 -19.90 -0.39 42.91
C GLY A 470 -20.57 -1.53 42.13
N HIS A 471 -20.12 -1.80 40.89
CA HIS A 471 -20.62 -2.89 40.03
C HIS A 471 -19.54 -3.96 39.78
N PRO A 472 -18.93 -4.57 40.82
CA PRO A 472 -17.82 -5.50 40.63
C PRO A 472 -18.20 -6.79 39.90
N ALA A 473 -19.46 -7.23 40.00
CA ALA A 473 -19.95 -8.40 39.26
C ALA A 473 -19.95 -8.16 37.74
N ASP A 474 -20.35 -6.97 37.31
CA ASP A 474 -20.35 -6.58 35.90
C ASP A 474 -18.93 -6.33 35.38
N ALA A 475 -18.00 -5.91 36.25
CA ALA A 475 -16.60 -5.64 35.90
C ALA A 475 -15.79 -6.91 35.58
N MET A 476 -16.04 -8.01 36.30
CA MET A 476 -15.29 -9.26 36.22
C MET A 476 -15.06 -9.78 34.78
N PRO A 477 -16.10 -9.97 33.94
CA PRO A 477 -15.90 -10.50 32.59
C PRO A 477 -15.03 -9.60 31.70
N TYR A 478 -15.02 -8.29 31.94
CA TYR A 478 -14.19 -7.36 31.17
C TYR A 478 -12.72 -7.40 31.58
N PHE A 479 -12.41 -7.58 32.88
CA PHE A 479 -11.02 -7.81 33.31
C PHE A 479 -10.45 -9.11 32.73
N GLU A 480 -11.23 -10.19 32.73
CA GLU A 480 -10.82 -11.48 32.15
C GLU A 480 -10.56 -11.35 30.64
N ARG A 481 -11.47 -10.69 29.91
CA ARG A 481 -11.29 -10.41 28.48
C ARG A 481 -10.07 -9.52 28.22
N ALA A 482 -9.83 -8.49 29.04
CA ALA A 482 -8.68 -7.61 28.90
C ALA A 482 -7.35 -8.37 29.05
N LEU A 483 -7.27 -9.28 30.03
CA LEU A 483 -6.09 -10.13 30.27
C LEU A 483 -5.90 -11.23 29.22
N ALA A 484 -6.97 -11.64 28.53
CA ALA A 484 -6.89 -12.58 27.41
C ALA A 484 -6.48 -11.89 26.11
N ALA A 485 -6.89 -10.64 25.91
CA ALA A 485 -6.66 -9.89 24.67
C ALA A 485 -5.33 -9.12 24.65
N GLY A 486 -4.77 -8.76 25.82
CA GLY A 486 -3.58 -7.91 25.92
C GLY A 486 -2.54 -8.41 26.93
N PRO A 487 -1.40 -7.70 27.04
CA PRO A 487 -0.37 -8.02 28.00
C PRO A 487 -0.90 -7.93 29.43
N ARG A 488 -0.48 -8.85 30.30
CA ARG A 488 -0.78 -8.79 31.72
C ARG A 488 -0.02 -7.63 32.35
N THR A 489 -0.74 -6.56 32.67
CA THR A 489 -0.19 -5.38 33.33
C THR A 489 -0.51 -5.39 34.82
N THR A 490 0.28 -4.67 35.61
CA THR A 490 -0.01 -4.44 37.03
C THR A 490 -1.38 -3.79 37.22
N MET A 491 -1.75 -2.83 36.35
CA MET A 491 -3.07 -2.20 36.36
C MET A 491 -4.21 -3.20 36.19
N ALA A 492 -4.12 -4.11 35.22
CA ALA A 492 -5.14 -5.14 34.98
C ALA A 492 -5.23 -6.16 36.12
N LEU A 493 -4.08 -6.63 36.62
CA LEU A 493 -4.02 -7.61 37.71
C LEU A 493 -4.47 -7.01 39.05
N ASN A 494 -4.14 -5.75 39.33
CA ASN A 494 -4.61 -5.03 40.51
C ASN A 494 -6.13 -4.85 40.45
N GLY A 495 -6.65 -4.37 39.31
CA GLY A 495 -8.08 -4.20 39.10
C GLY A 495 -8.84 -5.52 39.27
N LEU A 496 -8.35 -6.61 38.66
CA LEU A 496 -8.92 -7.95 38.83
C LEU A 496 -8.89 -8.38 40.30
N GLY A 497 -7.74 -8.25 40.97
CA GLY A 497 -7.58 -8.67 42.36
C GLY A 497 -8.50 -7.94 43.32
N LEU A 498 -8.62 -6.62 43.18
CA LEU A 498 -9.53 -5.80 43.99
C LEU A 498 -11.00 -6.12 43.69
N THR A 499 -11.35 -6.37 42.42
CA THR A 499 -12.71 -6.76 42.04
C THR A 499 -13.08 -8.12 42.62
N LYS A 500 -12.16 -9.10 42.58
CA LYS A 500 -12.36 -10.42 43.21
C LYS A 500 -12.54 -10.31 44.71
N LEU A 501 -11.75 -9.46 45.37
CA LEU A 501 -11.89 -9.20 46.80
C LEU A 501 -13.26 -8.62 47.15
N ALA A 502 -13.75 -7.66 46.35
CA ALA A 502 -15.09 -7.07 46.52
C ALA A 502 -16.23 -8.09 46.32
N LEU A 503 -16.02 -9.13 45.52
CA LEU A 503 -16.95 -10.25 45.32
C LEU A 503 -16.79 -11.38 46.36
N GLY A 504 -15.85 -11.25 47.31
CA GLY A 504 -15.58 -12.25 48.34
C GLY A 504 -14.65 -13.39 47.92
N ASP A 505 -14.15 -13.40 46.67
CA ASP A 505 -13.15 -14.37 46.20
C ASP A 505 -11.75 -14.00 46.69
N ARG A 506 -11.49 -14.25 47.99
CA ARG A 506 -10.20 -13.95 48.63
C ARG A 506 -9.04 -14.71 47.99
N THR A 507 -9.26 -15.98 47.61
CA THR A 507 -8.23 -16.83 47.02
C THR A 507 -7.81 -16.33 45.64
N GLY A 508 -8.78 -16.01 44.77
CA GLY A 508 -8.49 -15.46 43.46
C GLY A 508 -7.94 -14.02 43.52
N ALA A 509 -8.37 -13.22 44.48
CA ALA A 509 -7.78 -11.89 44.74
C ALA A 509 -6.30 -12.00 45.11
N GLU A 510 -5.94 -12.90 46.04
CA GLU A 510 -4.55 -13.16 46.41
C GLU A 510 -3.71 -13.62 45.20
N ALA A 511 -4.23 -14.51 44.36
CA ALA A 511 -3.51 -14.99 43.18
C ALA A 511 -3.19 -13.84 42.20
N ALA A 512 -4.17 -13.00 41.89
CA ALA A 512 -4.00 -11.88 40.98
C ALA A 512 -3.02 -10.82 41.52
N LEU A 513 -3.13 -10.45 42.81
CA LEU A 513 -2.24 -9.45 43.43
C LEU A 513 -0.81 -9.97 43.60
N ARG A 514 -0.61 -11.28 43.85
CA ARG A 514 0.72 -11.91 43.81
C ARG A 514 1.34 -11.83 42.42
N GLU A 515 0.57 -12.12 41.38
CA GLU A 515 1.06 -12.01 40.00
C GLU A 515 1.43 -10.56 39.69
N SER A 516 0.63 -9.58 40.13
CA SER A 516 0.95 -8.15 39.98
C SER A 516 2.28 -7.79 40.66
N LEU A 517 2.49 -8.21 41.92
CA LEU A 517 3.75 -7.95 42.63
C LEU A 517 4.96 -8.66 42.03
N ARG A 518 4.74 -9.77 41.31
CA ARG A 518 5.80 -10.43 40.54
C ARG A 518 6.22 -9.61 39.31
N LEU A 519 5.28 -8.86 38.71
CA LEU A 519 5.59 -7.93 37.61
C LEU A 519 6.26 -6.65 38.11
N ASP A 520 5.78 -6.11 39.22
CA ASP A 520 6.37 -4.94 39.88
C ASP A 520 6.32 -5.11 41.40
N PRO A 521 7.46 -5.40 42.05
CA PRO A 521 7.54 -5.52 43.50
C PRO A 521 7.31 -4.20 44.26
N GLN A 522 7.38 -3.04 43.61
CA GLN A 522 7.29 -1.72 44.26
C GLN A 522 5.85 -1.19 44.35
N GLN A 523 4.91 -2.03 44.79
CA GLN A 523 3.50 -1.67 44.94
C GLN A 523 3.04 -1.79 46.40
N PRO A 524 3.33 -0.80 47.28
CA PRO A 524 3.10 -0.91 48.72
C PRO A 524 1.62 -1.09 49.10
N ASP A 525 0.70 -0.51 48.35
CA ASP A 525 -0.74 -0.66 48.60
C ASP A 525 -1.25 -2.07 48.23
N VAL A 526 -0.70 -2.65 47.16
CA VAL A 526 -0.98 -4.04 46.77
C VAL A 526 -0.42 -5.01 47.81
N ALA A 527 0.81 -4.77 48.28
CA ALA A 527 1.44 -5.57 49.33
C ALA A 527 0.65 -5.52 50.65
N ARG A 528 0.15 -4.34 51.03
CA ARG A 528 -0.70 -4.16 52.21
C ARG A 528 -2.02 -4.91 52.07
N THR A 529 -2.71 -4.73 50.94
CA THR A 529 -3.96 -5.44 50.63
C THR A 529 -3.77 -6.95 50.68
N LEU A 530 -2.66 -7.46 50.14
CA LEU A 530 -2.33 -8.88 50.17
C LEU A 530 -2.09 -9.41 51.60
N ALA A 531 -1.47 -8.62 52.47
CA ALA A 531 -1.28 -8.95 53.88
C ALA A 531 -2.61 -8.99 54.64
N GLU A 532 -3.51 -8.04 54.38
CA GLU A 532 -4.87 -7.99 54.94
C GLU A 532 -5.72 -9.19 54.49
N ILE A 533 -5.57 -9.62 53.22
CA ILE A 533 -6.24 -10.82 52.72
C ILE A 533 -5.88 -12.05 53.55
N ARG A 534 -4.59 -12.19 53.90
CA ARG A 534 -4.02 -13.31 54.69
C ARG A 534 -4.28 -13.22 56.19
N GLY A 535 -4.46 -12.02 56.73
CA GLY A 535 -4.60 -11.76 58.17
C GLY A 535 -6.03 -11.74 58.71
N GLY A 536 -7.05 -11.86 57.85
CA GLY A 536 -8.46 -11.87 58.26
C GLY A 536 -8.89 -13.19 58.92
N PRO A 537 -9.83 -13.19 59.89
CA PRO A 537 -10.31 -14.41 60.55
C PRO A 537 -11.04 -15.33 59.54
N SER A 538 -10.73 -16.63 59.64
CA SER A 538 -11.25 -17.72 58.80
C SER A 538 -12.75 -17.93 58.96
#